data_AF-A0A267FZR0-F1
#
_entry.id   AF-A0A267FZR0-F1
#
_cell.length_a   1.000
_cell.length_b   1.000
_cell.length_c   1.000
_cell.angle_alpha   90.00
_cell.angle_beta   90.00
_cell.angle_gamma   90.00
#
_symmetry.space_group_name_H-M   'P 1'
#
loop_
_entity.id
_entity.type
_entity.pdbx_description
1 polymer ?
#
loop_
_entity_poly.entity_id
_entity_poly.type
_entity_poly.pdbx_seq_one_letter_code
_entity_poly.pdbx_strand_id
1 'polypeptide(L)'
;MSSTGVLFAPPNYFRAQRVEIAAAYSGFKLTKAKYEPGKTDSTLVKKGFPAGCLPAFESGKEQLFEANAIAQFVANEQLRGGSGNSANVAQFANWSDATFVPPMTAWVLPCLGVTRPDAGQIEAAKAQVAAGLKFLDSYLATRTYLVGERITLADVAVACDLLPLFQHAMGPEQRRPYANVSRWFNTLVNQPEFKRILGEVKLADKAGEFSQARYDQLRQQSGGKKDDKKQAKKEEPKKKEAAPKKEEPKKEATATAADESEKKKEDKDPFAKLPVGTFNMDEFKRVYSNQDIKTVAIPYFWQNFDPEHYSLWYCEYLYPEDLRLLFMSSNLIGGMFQRLERMHKHAFGSMVVFGENNKSTISGLWFWRGQGLAFELSEDLQVDYESYSWRKLDPKSDEAKKLVEAYFLHDEGDFGDKKFARGKIFK
;
A
#
# COMPACT_ATOMS: atom_id res chain seq x y z
N MET A 1 -26.55 28.58 -17.43
CA MET A 1 -25.79 28.76 -16.17
C MET A 1 -24.47 28.03 -16.32
N SER A 2 -23.31 28.64 -16.02
CA SER A 2 -22.05 27.89 -16.05
C SER A 2 -22.10 26.83 -14.95
N SER A 3 -21.98 25.56 -15.30
CA SER A 3 -21.87 24.47 -14.32
C SER A 3 -20.61 24.69 -13.46
N THR A 4 -20.76 24.51 -12.15
CA THR A 4 -19.71 24.62 -11.13
C THR A 4 -19.66 23.33 -10.34
N GLY A 5 -18.49 22.91 -9.88
CA GLY A 5 -18.37 21.72 -9.03
C GLY A 5 -17.17 21.77 -8.10
N VAL A 6 -17.20 20.94 -7.08
CA VAL A 6 -16.17 20.85 -6.02
C VAL A 6 -15.43 19.54 -6.16
N LEU A 7 -14.10 19.60 -6.24
CA LEU A 7 -13.20 18.45 -6.30
C LEU A 7 -12.56 18.19 -4.94
N PHE A 8 -12.67 16.96 -4.45
CA PHE A 8 -11.99 16.45 -3.27
C PHE A 8 -10.79 15.62 -3.74
N ALA A 9 -9.59 16.03 -3.34
CA ALA A 9 -8.35 15.32 -3.64
C ALA A 9 -7.18 15.85 -2.80
N PRO A 10 -6.12 15.05 -2.57
CA PRO A 10 -4.87 15.57 -2.02
C PRO A 10 -4.25 16.64 -2.94
N PRO A 11 -3.47 17.57 -2.38
CA PRO A 11 -2.69 18.51 -3.20
C PRO A 11 -1.70 17.75 -4.10
N ASN A 12 -1.50 18.25 -5.32
CA ASN A 12 -0.57 17.68 -6.31
C ASN A 12 -0.81 16.19 -6.66
N TYR A 13 -2.04 15.70 -6.50
CA TYR A 13 -2.39 14.35 -6.88
C TYR A 13 -2.62 14.27 -8.40
N PHE A 14 -1.77 13.53 -9.11
CA PHE A 14 -1.78 13.47 -10.59
C PHE A 14 -3.14 13.08 -11.18
N ARG A 15 -3.90 12.17 -10.55
CA ARG A 15 -5.26 11.82 -11.00
C ARG A 15 -6.25 12.98 -10.84
N ALA A 16 -6.08 13.85 -9.83
CA ALA A 16 -6.89 15.05 -9.68
C ALA A 16 -6.45 16.16 -10.66
N GLN A 17 -5.14 16.30 -10.91
CA GLN A 17 -4.62 17.25 -11.91
C GLN A 17 -5.19 16.99 -13.31
N ARG A 18 -5.46 15.73 -13.67
CA ARG A 18 -6.21 15.36 -14.89
C ARG A 18 -7.55 16.09 -15.00
N VAL A 19 -8.33 16.09 -13.92
CA VAL A 19 -9.64 16.77 -13.86
C VAL A 19 -9.46 18.28 -13.93
N GLU A 20 -8.49 18.81 -13.20
CA GLU A 20 -8.18 20.24 -13.18
C GLU A 20 -7.76 20.75 -14.57
N ILE A 21 -6.97 19.98 -15.32
CA ILE A 21 -6.57 20.30 -16.70
C ILE A 21 -7.77 20.21 -17.65
N ALA A 22 -8.62 19.19 -17.52
CA ALA A 22 -9.83 19.07 -18.32
C ALA A 22 -10.78 20.26 -18.12
N ALA A 23 -10.99 20.68 -16.87
CA ALA A 23 -11.77 21.87 -16.53
C ALA A 23 -11.12 23.14 -17.06
N ALA A 24 -9.79 23.21 -17.05
CA ALA A 24 -9.03 24.32 -17.58
C ALA A 24 -9.25 24.55 -19.08
N TYR A 25 -9.28 23.49 -19.88
CA TYR A 25 -9.57 23.54 -21.32
C TYR A 25 -11.04 23.81 -21.64
N SER A 26 -11.96 23.27 -20.84
CA SER A 26 -13.40 23.42 -21.10
C SER A 26 -13.98 24.74 -20.61
N GLY A 27 -13.29 25.43 -19.70
CA GLY A 27 -13.81 26.57 -18.98
C GLY A 27 -14.79 26.20 -17.85
N PHE A 28 -14.84 24.92 -17.46
CA PHE A 28 -15.66 24.47 -16.32
C PHE A 28 -15.15 25.10 -15.02
N LYS A 29 -16.07 25.65 -14.21
CA LYS A 29 -15.72 26.30 -12.95
C LYS A 29 -15.52 25.27 -11.85
N LEU A 30 -14.29 24.79 -11.72
CA LEU A 30 -13.89 23.81 -10.72
C LEU A 30 -13.31 24.51 -9.48
N THR A 31 -13.80 24.16 -8.30
CA THR A 31 -13.20 24.54 -7.00
C THR A 31 -12.63 23.31 -6.30
N LYS A 32 -11.58 23.49 -5.51
CA LYS A 32 -10.98 22.40 -4.74
C LYS A 32 -11.43 22.50 -3.29
N ALA A 33 -11.93 21.40 -2.74
CA ALA A 33 -12.20 21.31 -1.31
C ALA A 33 -10.89 21.36 -0.52
N LYS A 34 -10.96 21.87 0.71
CA LYS A 34 -9.85 21.76 1.66
C LYS A 34 -9.61 20.28 1.97
N TYR A 35 -8.41 19.80 1.68
CA TYR A 35 -8.00 18.42 1.97
C TYR A 35 -7.29 18.36 3.32
N GLU A 36 -7.79 17.49 4.21
CA GLU A 36 -7.19 17.17 5.50
C GLU A 36 -6.91 15.65 5.52
N PRO A 37 -5.64 15.22 5.40
CA PRO A 37 -5.29 13.80 5.36
C PRO A 37 -5.92 12.99 6.49
N GLY A 38 -6.50 11.84 6.18
CA GLY A 38 -7.19 10.95 7.12
C GLY A 38 -8.61 11.38 7.49
N LYS A 39 -8.92 12.69 7.45
CA LYS A 39 -10.26 13.22 7.76
C LYS A 39 -11.11 13.38 6.51
N THR A 40 -10.57 13.95 5.43
CA THR A 40 -11.30 14.04 4.17
C THR A 40 -11.60 12.64 3.66
N ASP A 41 -10.61 11.75 3.68
CA ASP A 41 -10.72 10.36 3.21
C ASP A 41 -11.83 9.59 3.97
N SER A 42 -11.83 9.65 5.31
CA SER A 42 -12.79 8.95 6.17
C SER A 42 -14.22 9.51 6.13
N THR A 43 -14.42 10.71 5.55
CA THR A 43 -15.74 11.35 5.49
C THR A 43 -16.41 11.25 4.12
N LEU A 44 -15.74 10.71 3.10
CA LEU A 44 -16.26 10.61 1.73
C LEU A 44 -17.56 9.81 1.65
N VAL A 45 -17.61 8.62 2.25
CA VAL A 45 -18.82 7.78 2.26
C VAL A 45 -19.99 8.50 2.91
N LYS A 46 -19.75 9.15 4.06
CA LYS A 46 -20.76 9.96 4.77
C LYS A 46 -21.22 11.17 3.96
N LYS A 47 -20.40 11.66 3.02
CA LYS A 47 -20.72 12.74 2.10
C LYS A 47 -21.46 12.27 0.83
N GLY A 48 -21.72 10.97 0.68
CA GLY A 48 -22.44 10.40 -0.47
C GLY A 48 -21.54 9.81 -1.56
N PHE A 49 -20.24 9.64 -1.30
CA PHE A 49 -19.33 8.95 -2.20
C PHE A 49 -19.15 7.49 -1.77
N PRO A 50 -19.98 6.54 -2.25
CA PRO A 50 -20.01 5.17 -1.72
C PRO A 50 -18.69 4.41 -1.88
N ALA A 51 -17.93 4.71 -2.95
CA ALA A 51 -16.62 4.10 -3.18
C ALA A 51 -15.54 4.54 -2.19
N GLY A 52 -15.76 5.63 -1.43
CA GLY A 52 -14.80 6.13 -0.43
C GLY A 52 -13.42 6.49 -0.98
N CYS A 53 -13.30 6.69 -2.30
CA CYS A 53 -12.02 6.89 -2.98
C CYS A 53 -11.84 8.32 -3.50
N LEU A 54 -10.58 8.69 -3.75
CA LEU A 54 -10.20 9.98 -4.32
C LEU A 54 -9.57 9.79 -5.72
N PRO A 55 -9.80 10.72 -6.66
CA PRO A 55 -10.57 11.95 -6.48
C PRO A 55 -12.08 11.70 -6.44
N ALA A 56 -12.80 12.55 -5.70
CA ALA A 56 -14.26 12.58 -5.64
C ALA A 56 -14.76 13.99 -6.03
N PHE A 57 -15.94 14.08 -6.62
CA PHE A 57 -16.45 15.32 -7.20
C PHE A 57 -17.95 15.46 -7.03
N GLU A 58 -18.40 16.65 -6.63
CA GLU A 58 -19.82 16.98 -6.58
C GLU A 58 -20.16 18.21 -7.43
N SER A 59 -21.30 18.15 -8.11
CA SER A 59 -21.86 19.27 -8.89
C SER A 59 -23.38 19.21 -8.87
N GLY A 60 -24.00 19.99 -7.98
CA GLY A 60 -25.46 19.94 -7.78
C GLY A 60 -25.87 18.61 -7.16
N LYS A 61 -26.60 17.77 -7.91
CA LYS A 61 -27.01 16.42 -7.47
C LYS A 61 -26.04 15.32 -7.92
N GLU A 62 -25.11 15.64 -8.81
CA GLU A 62 -24.14 14.68 -9.34
C GLU A 62 -23.03 14.45 -8.31
N GLN A 63 -22.75 13.18 -8.02
CA GLN A 63 -21.64 12.75 -7.19
C GLN A 63 -20.84 11.69 -7.96
N LEU A 64 -19.62 12.03 -8.34
CA LEU A 64 -18.76 11.22 -9.18
C LEU A 64 -17.46 10.86 -8.45
N PHE A 65 -16.95 9.67 -8.74
CA PHE A 65 -15.63 9.19 -8.38
C PHE A 65 -14.97 8.62 -9.65
N GLU A 66 -13.70 8.24 -9.56
CA GLU A 66 -12.80 7.95 -10.69
C GLU A 66 -12.44 9.18 -11.55
N ALA A 67 -11.14 9.42 -11.68
CA ALA A 67 -10.62 10.60 -12.38
C ALA A 67 -11.07 10.69 -13.85
N ASN A 68 -11.17 9.56 -14.56
CA ASN A 68 -11.65 9.54 -15.95
C ASN A 68 -13.11 9.96 -16.07
N ALA A 69 -13.98 9.49 -15.18
CA ALA A 69 -15.39 9.85 -15.18
C ALA A 69 -15.59 11.33 -14.85
N ILE A 70 -14.87 11.83 -13.84
CA ILE A 70 -14.93 13.24 -13.45
C ILE A 70 -14.37 14.13 -14.59
N ALA A 71 -13.24 13.75 -15.19
CA ALA A 71 -12.66 14.47 -16.32
C ALA A 71 -13.61 14.51 -17.53
N GLN A 72 -14.30 13.40 -17.83
CA GLN A 72 -15.32 13.32 -18.86
C GLN A 72 -16.48 14.30 -18.60
N PHE A 73 -16.92 14.41 -17.34
CA PHE A 73 -17.99 15.32 -16.94
C PHE A 73 -17.62 16.79 -17.14
N VAL A 74 -16.42 17.19 -16.70
CA VAL A 74 -15.98 18.59 -16.77
C VAL A 74 -15.44 18.98 -18.16
N ALA A 75 -15.11 18.03 -19.04
CA ALA A 75 -14.57 18.28 -20.37
C ALA A 75 -15.62 18.88 -21.35
N ASN A 76 -15.15 19.62 -22.36
CA ASN A 76 -15.98 20.02 -23.50
C ASN A 76 -16.07 18.89 -24.55
N GLU A 77 -16.90 19.07 -25.58
CA GLU A 77 -17.10 18.05 -26.62
C GLU A 77 -15.80 17.64 -27.33
N GLN A 78 -14.92 18.60 -27.64
CA GLN A 78 -13.66 18.34 -28.33
C GLN A 78 -12.73 17.43 -27.50
N LEU A 79 -12.57 17.72 -26.21
CA LEU A 79 -11.75 16.92 -25.31
C LEU A 79 -12.27 15.49 -25.18
N ARG A 80 -13.59 15.29 -25.27
CA ARG A 80 -14.23 13.96 -25.26
C ARG A 80 -14.10 13.21 -26.59
N GLY A 81 -13.44 13.79 -27.60
CA GLY A 81 -13.23 13.18 -28.92
C GLY A 81 -14.33 13.51 -29.94
N GLY A 82 -15.23 14.45 -29.65
CA GLY A 82 -16.35 14.80 -30.52
C GLY A 82 -17.24 13.61 -30.86
N SER A 83 -17.90 13.66 -32.02
CA SER A 83 -18.82 12.61 -32.48
C SER A 83 -18.14 11.32 -32.96
N GLY A 84 -16.84 11.36 -33.30
CA GLY A 84 -16.17 10.25 -33.99
C GLY A 84 -15.09 9.51 -33.20
N ASN A 85 -14.53 10.10 -32.14
CA ASN A 85 -13.34 9.56 -31.48
C ASN A 85 -13.51 9.27 -29.98
N SER A 86 -14.71 9.37 -29.43
CA SER A 86 -14.96 9.18 -28.00
C SER A 86 -14.51 7.81 -27.47
N ALA A 87 -14.68 6.76 -28.26
CA ALA A 87 -14.20 5.41 -27.92
C ALA A 87 -12.66 5.36 -27.85
N ASN A 88 -11.95 5.99 -28.80
CA ASN A 88 -10.49 6.05 -28.81
C ASN A 88 -9.95 6.87 -27.63
N VAL A 89 -10.64 7.96 -27.28
CA VAL A 89 -10.31 8.76 -26.09
C VAL A 89 -10.43 7.92 -24.82
N ALA A 90 -11.56 7.22 -24.65
CA ALA A 90 -11.78 6.34 -23.50
C ALA A 90 -10.79 5.17 -23.48
N GLN A 91 -10.44 4.61 -24.64
CA GLN A 91 -9.46 3.53 -24.76
C GLN A 91 -8.12 3.94 -24.15
N PHE A 92 -7.54 5.04 -24.59
CA PHE A 92 -6.24 5.49 -24.08
C PHE A 92 -6.29 5.89 -22.61
N ALA A 93 -7.35 6.59 -22.17
CA ALA A 93 -7.48 7.03 -20.79
C ALA A 93 -7.65 5.87 -19.80
N ASN A 94 -8.38 4.81 -20.16
CA ASN A 94 -8.53 3.63 -19.31
C ASN A 94 -7.32 2.69 -19.41
N TRP A 95 -6.72 2.57 -20.60
CA TRP A 95 -5.51 1.79 -20.80
C TRP A 95 -4.34 2.37 -20.01
N SER A 96 -4.19 3.71 -19.94
CA SER A 96 -3.11 4.33 -19.18
C SER A 96 -3.24 4.09 -17.68
N ASP A 97 -4.44 4.19 -17.12
CA ASP A 97 -4.72 3.86 -15.71
C ASP A 97 -4.30 2.42 -15.41
N ALA A 98 -4.70 1.46 -16.24
CA ALA A 98 -4.37 0.05 -16.03
C ALA A 98 -2.88 -0.27 -16.26
N THR A 99 -2.24 0.38 -17.22
CA THR A 99 -0.89 0.06 -17.68
C THR A 99 0.19 0.74 -16.86
N PHE A 100 0.01 2.03 -16.55
CA PHE A 100 1.06 2.84 -15.94
C PHE A 100 0.88 3.03 -14.45
N VAL A 101 -0.35 3.21 -13.93
CA VAL A 101 -0.52 3.63 -12.53
C VAL A 101 0.07 2.64 -11.52
N PRO A 102 -0.18 1.31 -11.61
CA PRO A 102 0.43 0.37 -10.67
C PRO A 102 1.97 0.33 -10.72
N PRO A 103 2.63 0.12 -11.88
CA PRO A 103 4.09 0.08 -11.90
C PRO A 103 4.74 1.45 -11.70
N MET A 104 4.11 2.55 -12.13
CA MET A 104 4.57 3.90 -11.81
C MET A 104 4.62 4.10 -10.29
N THR A 105 3.56 3.71 -9.58
CA THR A 105 3.50 3.86 -8.11
C THR A 105 4.58 3.02 -7.44
N ALA A 106 4.76 1.76 -7.86
CA ALA A 106 5.78 0.86 -7.32
C ALA A 106 7.22 1.39 -7.52
N TRP A 107 7.48 2.09 -8.62
CA TRP A 107 8.79 2.66 -8.90
C TRP A 107 9.00 4.04 -8.23
N VAL A 108 8.00 4.93 -8.28
CA VAL A 108 8.16 6.33 -7.83
C VAL A 108 8.11 6.48 -6.31
N LEU A 109 7.27 5.71 -5.59
CA LEU A 109 7.13 5.87 -4.13
C LEU A 109 8.46 5.65 -3.36
N PRO A 110 9.31 4.65 -3.71
CA PRO A 110 10.65 4.55 -3.14
C PRO A 110 11.54 5.75 -3.47
N CYS A 111 11.51 6.29 -4.69
CA CYS A 111 12.27 7.49 -5.07
C CYS A 111 11.86 8.72 -4.23
N LEU A 112 10.61 8.77 -3.79
CA LEU A 112 10.07 9.82 -2.92
C LEU A 112 10.30 9.53 -1.42
N GLY A 113 10.88 8.38 -1.06
CA GLY A 113 11.06 7.96 0.33
C GLY A 113 9.74 7.64 1.04
N VAL A 114 8.66 7.35 0.30
CA VAL A 114 7.36 6.99 0.91
C VAL A 114 7.36 5.52 1.34
N THR A 115 7.99 4.66 0.53
CA THR A 115 8.14 3.23 0.81
C THR A 115 9.61 2.82 0.76
N ARG A 116 9.93 1.67 1.37
CA ARG A 116 11.25 1.05 1.19
C ARG A 116 11.34 0.43 -0.22
N PRO A 117 12.52 0.41 -0.85
CA PRO A 117 12.69 -0.23 -2.14
C PRO A 117 12.61 -1.75 -2.02
N ASP A 118 11.89 -2.37 -2.94
CA ASP A 118 11.93 -3.81 -3.22
C ASP A 118 12.52 -3.96 -4.62
N ALA A 119 13.74 -4.49 -4.72
CA ALA A 119 14.46 -4.55 -6.00
C ALA A 119 13.71 -5.37 -7.05
N GLY A 120 13.08 -6.49 -6.66
CA GLY A 120 12.33 -7.33 -7.60
C GLY A 120 11.09 -6.62 -8.13
N GLN A 121 10.34 -5.94 -7.25
CA GLN A 121 9.17 -5.16 -7.65
C GLN A 121 9.54 -3.95 -8.50
N ILE A 122 10.63 -3.24 -8.15
CA ILE A 122 11.10 -2.08 -8.92
C ILE A 122 11.55 -2.52 -10.32
N GLU A 123 12.30 -3.61 -10.46
CA GLU A 123 12.71 -4.10 -11.79
C GLU A 123 11.51 -4.58 -12.62
N ALA A 124 10.54 -5.27 -12.02
CA ALA A 124 9.30 -5.62 -12.70
C ALA A 124 8.50 -4.39 -13.14
N ALA A 125 8.40 -3.37 -12.27
CA ALA A 125 7.74 -2.11 -12.57
C ALA A 125 8.42 -1.36 -13.72
N LYS A 126 9.77 -1.27 -13.70
CA LYS A 126 10.56 -0.69 -14.79
C LYS A 126 10.28 -1.40 -16.12
N ALA A 127 10.24 -2.73 -16.12
CA ALA A 127 9.96 -3.51 -17.33
C ALA A 127 8.54 -3.25 -17.87
N GLN A 128 7.54 -3.17 -16.99
CA GLN A 128 6.15 -2.87 -17.37
C GLN A 128 6.00 -1.45 -17.92
N VAL A 129 6.57 -0.44 -17.24
CA VAL A 129 6.61 0.94 -17.73
C VAL A 129 7.32 1.00 -19.09
N ALA A 130 8.47 0.32 -19.22
CA ALA A 130 9.21 0.30 -20.46
C ALA A 130 8.41 -0.29 -21.63
N ALA A 131 7.61 -1.32 -21.40
CA ALA A 131 6.74 -1.91 -22.41
C ALA A 131 5.65 -0.92 -22.88
N GLY A 132 4.96 -0.26 -21.94
CA GLY A 132 3.95 0.77 -22.26
C GLY A 132 4.56 1.96 -22.99
N LEU A 133 5.74 2.42 -22.57
CA LEU A 133 6.45 3.53 -23.23
C LEU A 133 6.94 3.15 -24.63
N LYS A 134 7.41 1.91 -24.87
CA LYS A 134 7.77 1.46 -26.23
C LYS A 134 6.59 1.52 -27.19
N PHE A 135 5.43 1.08 -26.73
CA PHE A 135 4.19 1.17 -27.51
C PHE A 135 3.85 2.64 -27.82
N LEU A 136 3.81 3.49 -26.80
CA LEU A 136 3.51 4.92 -26.99
C LEU A 136 4.51 5.60 -27.91
N ASP A 137 5.80 5.32 -27.76
CA ASP A 137 6.83 5.94 -28.58
C ASP A 137 6.67 5.60 -30.06
N SER A 138 6.41 4.33 -30.35
CA SER A 138 6.11 3.87 -31.71
C SER A 138 4.81 4.48 -32.24
N TYR A 139 3.78 4.57 -31.41
CA TYR A 139 2.49 5.15 -31.79
C TYR A 139 2.59 6.66 -32.09
N LEU A 140 3.39 7.37 -31.29
CA LEU A 140 3.60 8.81 -31.40
C LEU A 140 4.63 9.20 -32.47
N ALA A 141 5.32 8.25 -33.11
CA ALA A 141 6.31 8.53 -34.14
C ALA A 141 5.75 9.36 -35.32
N THR A 142 4.47 9.18 -35.64
CA THR A 142 3.79 9.87 -36.75
C THR A 142 2.60 10.72 -36.31
N ARG A 143 2.47 10.99 -35.00
CA ARG A 143 1.31 11.68 -34.42
C ARG A 143 1.77 12.80 -33.49
N THR A 144 1.04 13.91 -33.51
CA THR A 144 1.29 15.01 -32.57
C THR A 144 0.63 14.73 -31.22
N TYR A 145 -0.57 14.16 -31.25
CA TYR A 145 -1.41 13.84 -30.09
C TYR A 145 -1.96 12.42 -30.23
N LEU A 146 -2.47 11.85 -29.13
CA LEU A 146 -2.92 10.46 -29.12
C LEU A 146 -4.17 10.23 -29.98
N VAL A 147 -5.08 11.20 -30.06
CA VAL A 147 -6.35 11.03 -30.77
C VAL A 147 -6.70 12.27 -31.60
N GLY A 148 -6.84 12.09 -32.91
CA GLY A 148 -7.42 13.10 -33.81
C GLY A 148 -6.62 14.39 -34.01
N GLU A 149 -5.28 14.34 -33.84
CA GLU A 149 -4.35 15.49 -34.00
C GLU A 149 -4.72 16.75 -33.20
N ARG A 150 -5.42 16.57 -32.07
CA ARG A 150 -5.69 17.60 -31.07
C ARG A 150 -5.59 17.00 -29.67
N ILE A 151 -5.34 17.84 -28.67
CA ILE A 151 -5.33 17.41 -27.27
C ILE A 151 -6.73 16.91 -26.89
N THR A 152 -6.81 15.70 -26.38
CA THR A 152 -8.05 15.11 -25.84
C THR A 152 -7.84 14.64 -24.40
N LEU A 153 -8.88 14.10 -23.77
CA LEU A 153 -8.71 13.45 -22.47
C LEU A 153 -7.75 12.26 -22.52
N ALA A 154 -7.49 11.65 -23.68
CA ALA A 154 -6.45 10.64 -23.83
C ALA A 154 -5.08 11.24 -23.48
N ASP A 155 -4.76 12.39 -24.08
CA ASP A 155 -3.50 13.08 -23.87
C ASP A 155 -3.35 13.53 -22.41
N VAL A 156 -4.40 14.14 -21.87
CA VAL A 156 -4.43 14.62 -20.47
C VAL A 156 -4.26 13.45 -19.49
N ALA A 157 -4.95 12.33 -19.70
CA ALA A 157 -4.87 11.17 -18.82
C ALA A 157 -3.47 10.54 -18.83
N VAL A 158 -2.97 10.19 -20.02
CA VAL A 158 -1.68 9.53 -20.16
C VAL A 158 -0.53 10.42 -19.68
N ALA A 159 -0.60 11.74 -19.93
CA ALA A 159 0.43 12.67 -19.47
C ALA A 159 0.43 12.78 -17.95
N CYS A 160 -0.74 12.83 -17.30
CA CYS A 160 -0.82 12.85 -15.84
C CYS A 160 -0.30 11.54 -15.22
N ASP A 161 -0.54 10.38 -15.84
CA ASP A 161 -0.04 9.09 -15.34
C ASP A 161 1.47 8.95 -15.44
N LEU A 162 2.07 9.56 -16.48
CA LEU A 162 3.51 9.58 -16.69
C LEU A 162 4.22 10.70 -15.91
N LEU A 163 3.50 11.72 -15.46
CA LEU A 163 4.06 12.89 -14.78
C LEU A 163 4.97 12.51 -13.59
N PRO A 164 4.58 11.63 -12.65
CA PRO A 164 5.45 11.27 -11.53
C PRO A 164 6.74 10.54 -11.96
N LEU A 165 6.67 9.72 -13.02
CA LEU A 165 7.87 9.07 -13.58
C LEU A 165 8.85 10.12 -14.10
N PHE A 166 8.35 11.07 -14.89
CA PHE A 166 9.16 12.12 -15.50
C PHE A 166 9.74 13.10 -14.47
N GLN A 167 9.04 13.36 -13.36
CA GLN A 167 9.51 14.26 -12.31
C GLN A 167 10.46 13.60 -11.30
N HIS A 168 10.33 12.29 -11.06
CA HIS A 168 10.96 11.68 -9.89
C HIS A 168 11.77 10.40 -10.14
N ALA A 169 11.53 9.68 -11.24
CA ALA A 169 12.15 8.37 -11.48
C ALA A 169 13.02 8.31 -12.73
N MET A 170 12.60 8.93 -13.82
CA MET A 170 13.22 8.79 -15.14
C MET A 170 14.13 9.98 -15.48
N GLY A 171 15.42 9.83 -15.23
CA GLY A 171 16.45 10.75 -15.68
C GLY A 171 16.63 10.77 -17.21
N PRO A 172 17.58 11.57 -17.72
CA PRO A 172 17.85 11.67 -19.16
C PRO A 172 18.11 10.30 -19.82
N GLU A 173 18.92 9.44 -19.20
CA GLU A 173 19.24 8.11 -19.75
C GLU A 173 18.01 7.19 -19.83
N GLN A 174 17.13 7.23 -18.83
CA GLN A 174 15.90 6.42 -18.83
C GLN A 174 14.89 6.93 -19.86
N ARG A 175 14.87 8.24 -20.14
CA ARG A 175 13.96 8.85 -21.12
C ARG A 175 14.48 8.75 -22.55
N ARG A 176 15.79 8.64 -22.75
CA ARG A 176 16.46 8.61 -24.06
C ARG A 176 15.86 7.63 -25.07
N PRO A 177 15.46 6.39 -24.71
CA PRO A 177 14.86 5.45 -25.67
C PRO A 177 13.46 5.86 -26.16
N TYR A 178 12.83 6.85 -25.52
CA TYR A 178 11.45 7.26 -25.72
C TYR A 178 11.37 8.72 -26.19
N ALA A 179 12.03 9.02 -27.31
CA ALA A 179 12.15 10.37 -27.84
C ALA A 179 10.80 10.95 -28.25
N ASN A 180 9.93 10.16 -28.88
CA ASN A 180 8.61 10.59 -29.34
C ASN A 180 7.68 10.84 -28.16
N VAL A 181 7.73 10.00 -27.12
CA VAL A 181 7.01 10.23 -25.86
C VAL A 181 7.52 11.48 -25.17
N SER A 182 8.84 11.65 -25.06
CA SER A 182 9.44 12.83 -24.42
C SER A 182 9.05 14.12 -25.14
N ARG A 183 9.05 14.13 -26.48
CA ARG A 183 8.57 15.25 -27.30
C ARG A 183 7.10 15.53 -27.05
N TRP A 184 6.24 14.51 -27.09
CA TRP A 184 4.79 14.66 -26.86
C TRP A 184 4.49 15.17 -25.43
N PHE A 185 5.13 14.60 -24.42
CA PHE A 185 4.97 15.00 -23.02
C PHE A 185 5.37 16.47 -22.82
N ASN A 186 6.53 16.86 -23.36
CA ASN A 186 7.00 18.25 -23.30
C ASN A 186 6.06 19.21 -24.04
N THR A 187 5.49 18.81 -25.17
CA THR A 187 4.47 19.61 -25.87
C THR A 187 3.25 19.85 -24.98
N LEU A 188 2.78 18.83 -24.26
CA LEU A 188 1.60 18.92 -23.40
C LEU A 188 1.84 19.77 -22.15
N VAL A 189 2.88 19.46 -21.35
CA VAL A 189 3.12 20.19 -20.09
C VAL A 189 3.46 21.66 -20.30
N ASN A 190 3.80 22.05 -21.53
CA ASN A 190 4.03 23.44 -21.90
C ASN A 190 2.81 24.19 -22.44
N GLN A 191 1.66 23.53 -22.62
CA GLN A 191 0.42 24.22 -22.98
C GLN A 191 -0.07 25.14 -21.85
N PRO A 192 -0.74 26.26 -22.16
CA PRO A 192 -1.20 27.22 -21.14
C PRO A 192 -2.06 26.58 -20.04
N GLU A 193 -2.96 25.68 -20.42
CA GLU A 193 -3.88 25.00 -19.50
C GLU A 193 -3.14 24.02 -18.59
N PHE A 194 -2.16 23.29 -19.12
CA PHE A 194 -1.28 22.43 -18.32
C PHE A 194 -0.43 23.26 -17.37
N LYS A 195 0.26 24.30 -17.86
CA LYS A 195 1.09 25.18 -17.02
C LYS A 195 0.30 25.85 -15.90
N ARG A 196 -0.95 26.22 -16.15
CA ARG A 196 -1.83 26.80 -15.13
C ARG A 196 -2.08 25.85 -13.96
N ILE A 197 -2.15 24.55 -14.20
CA ILE A 197 -2.46 23.54 -13.17
C ILE A 197 -1.19 22.92 -12.57
N LEU A 198 -0.22 22.58 -13.41
CA LEU A 198 1.00 21.87 -13.02
C LEU A 198 2.14 22.82 -12.60
N GLY A 199 2.05 24.10 -12.97
CA GLY A 199 3.17 25.03 -12.89
C GLY A 199 4.28 24.67 -13.89
N GLU A 200 5.51 25.05 -13.56
CA GLU A 200 6.69 24.63 -14.31
C GLU A 200 7.04 23.18 -13.96
N VAL A 201 6.85 22.27 -14.93
CA VAL A 201 7.17 20.85 -14.74
C VAL A 201 8.68 20.64 -14.88
N LYS A 202 9.36 20.52 -13.74
CA LYS A 202 10.77 20.12 -13.70
C LYS A 202 10.91 18.61 -13.89
N LEU A 203 11.61 18.20 -14.94
CA LEU A 203 11.92 16.79 -15.20
C LEU A 203 13.09 16.32 -14.32
N ALA A 204 13.14 15.02 -14.02
CA ALA A 204 14.22 14.44 -13.25
C ALA A 204 15.55 14.58 -13.99
N ASP A 205 16.54 15.18 -13.32
CA ASP A 205 17.90 15.42 -13.84
C ASP A 205 18.76 14.14 -13.80
N LYS A 206 18.38 13.17 -12.97
CA LYS A 206 19.00 11.84 -12.83
C LYS A 206 17.96 10.77 -12.54
N ALA A 207 18.36 9.51 -12.60
CA ALA A 207 17.49 8.41 -12.16
C ALA A 207 17.06 8.62 -10.70
N GLY A 208 15.79 8.34 -10.42
CA GLY A 208 15.26 8.40 -9.07
C GLY A 208 15.89 7.32 -8.19
N GLU A 209 16.35 7.71 -7.02
CA GLU A 209 17.01 6.83 -6.06
C GLU A 209 16.33 6.95 -4.69
N PHE A 210 16.26 5.84 -3.95
CA PHE A 210 15.75 5.86 -2.58
C PHE A 210 16.70 6.65 -1.66
N SER A 211 16.12 7.52 -0.83
CA SER A 211 16.85 8.24 0.22
C SER A 211 16.36 7.83 1.59
N GLN A 212 17.22 7.16 2.37
CA GLN A 212 16.91 6.78 3.75
C GLN A 212 16.60 8.01 4.61
N ALA A 213 17.32 9.12 4.42
CA ALA A 213 17.07 10.37 5.15
C ALA A 213 15.66 10.94 4.88
N ARG A 214 15.22 10.92 3.62
CA ARG A 214 13.87 11.38 3.24
C ARG A 214 12.79 10.47 3.79
N TYR A 215 13.02 9.16 3.75
CA TYR A 215 12.12 8.17 4.36
C TYR A 215 11.96 8.38 5.87
N ASP A 216 13.08 8.54 6.58
CA ASP A 216 13.08 8.78 8.03
C ASP A 216 12.39 10.11 8.38
N GLN A 217 12.59 11.15 7.56
CA GLN A 217 11.93 12.45 7.75
C GLN A 217 10.40 12.35 7.60
N LEU A 218 9.90 11.67 6.57
CA LEU A 218 8.48 11.49 6.34
C LEU A 218 7.81 10.64 7.44
N ARG A 219 8.51 9.64 7.97
CA ARG A 219 8.06 8.84 9.13
C ARG A 219 7.98 9.70 10.41
N GLN A 220 8.94 10.60 10.62
CA GLN A 220 8.92 11.50 11.78
C GLN A 220 7.78 12.53 11.72
N GLN A 221 7.51 13.09 10.54
CA GLN A 221 6.40 14.05 10.34
C GLN A 221 5.02 13.40 10.47
N SER A 222 4.90 12.10 10.18
CA SER A 222 3.68 11.32 10.37
C SER A 222 3.53 10.72 11.79
N GLY A 223 4.39 11.10 12.75
CA GLY A 223 4.30 10.66 14.14
C GLY A 223 4.94 9.29 14.43
N GLY A 224 5.59 8.66 13.44
CA GLY A 224 6.29 7.39 13.58
C GLY A 224 7.64 7.52 14.29
N LYS A 225 7.70 7.18 15.59
CA LYS A 225 8.97 7.03 16.32
C LYS A 225 9.63 5.69 16.00
N LYS A 226 10.86 5.76 15.47
CA LYS A 226 12.01 4.83 15.61
C LYS A 226 11.72 3.31 15.64
N ASP A 227 11.84 2.64 14.49
CA ASP A 227 12.13 1.19 14.46
C ASP A 227 13.20 0.75 13.45
N ASP A 228 13.62 1.60 12.52
CA ASP A 228 14.40 1.15 11.37
C ASP A 228 15.93 1.22 11.49
N LYS A 229 16.47 1.50 12.69
CA LYS A 229 17.94 1.54 12.88
C LYS A 229 18.64 0.17 12.81
N LYS A 230 17.91 -0.94 12.59
CA LYS A 230 18.50 -2.30 12.56
C LYS A 230 18.83 -2.85 11.17
N GLN A 231 18.41 -2.24 10.07
CA GLN A 231 18.62 -2.82 8.74
C GLN A 231 19.88 -2.34 8.00
N ALA A 232 20.52 -1.23 8.40
CA ALA A 232 21.64 -0.64 7.68
C ALA A 232 23.04 -1.22 8.01
N LYS A 233 23.16 -2.41 8.62
CA LYS A 233 24.48 -2.92 9.07
C LYS A 233 24.82 -4.37 8.69
N LYS A 234 24.23 -4.91 7.62
CA LYS A 234 24.65 -6.22 7.09
C LYS A 234 24.89 -6.15 5.59
N GLU A 235 26.03 -5.58 5.21
CA GLU A 235 26.73 -5.93 3.97
C GLU A 235 28.19 -5.49 4.07
N GLU A 236 29.05 -6.39 4.60
CA GLU A 236 30.31 -6.86 3.99
C GLU A 236 31.06 -7.85 4.93
N PRO A 237 31.98 -8.68 4.43
CA PRO A 237 32.03 -10.11 4.76
C PRO A 237 33.03 -10.56 5.85
N LYS A 238 32.74 -11.77 6.35
CA LYS A 238 33.44 -12.67 7.29
C LYS A 238 34.98 -12.51 7.44
N LYS A 239 35.44 -12.58 8.70
CA LYS A 239 36.51 -13.51 9.13
C LYS A 239 36.35 -13.92 10.61
N LYS A 240 36.65 -15.21 10.86
CA LYS A 240 36.71 -15.97 12.14
C LYS A 240 37.67 -15.27 13.13
N GLU A 241 37.61 -15.40 14.46
CA GLU A 241 37.60 -16.64 15.28
C GLU A 241 37.52 -16.28 16.80
N ALA A 242 37.11 -17.26 17.63
CA ALA A 242 37.34 -17.45 19.08
C ALA A 242 36.59 -16.62 20.16
N ALA A 243 36.01 -17.37 21.12
CA ALA A 243 35.28 -16.96 22.34
C ALA A 243 36.25 -16.83 23.57
N PRO A 244 35.83 -16.74 24.86
CA PRO A 244 34.58 -16.29 25.52
C PRO A 244 34.80 -15.39 26.81
N LYS A 245 33.69 -15.08 27.51
CA LYS A 245 33.48 -14.73 28.96
C LYS A 245 33.53 -13.26 29.44
N LYS A 246 32.40 -12.79 30.00
CA LYS A 246 32.13 -12.46 31.45
C LYS A 246 30.83 -11.64 31.57
N GLU A 247 29.84 -12.13 32.31
CA GLU A 247 29.46 -11.76 33.70
C GLU A 247 28.93 -10.32 33.89
N GLU A 248 27.62 -10.27 34.19
CA GLU A 248 26.84 -9.28 34.95
C GLU A 248 27.55 -8.80 36.26
N PRO A 249 27.11 -7.74 37.01
CA PRO A 249 25.69 -7.43 37.29
C PRO A 249 25.26 -5.96 37.61
N LYS A 250 23.92 -5.80 37.60
CA LYS A 250 23.03 -4.99 38.51
C LYS A 250 23.21 -3.47 38.68
N LYS A 251 22.10 -2.71 38.57
CA LYS A 251 21.27 -2.25 39.72
C LYS A 251 20.16 -1.24 39.33
N GLU A 252 19.01 -1.44 39.97
CA GLU A 252 18.07 -0.50 40.65
C GLU A 252 17.71 0.83 39.95
N ALA A 253 16.46 1.02 39.51
CA ALA A 253 15.27 1.44 40.29
C ALA A 253 15.28 2.94 40.66
N THR A 254 14.35 3.71 40.08
CA THR A 254 13.71 4.86 40.75
C THR A 254 12.32 5.09 40.15
N ALA A 255 11.32 4.92 41.00
CA ALA A 255 9.97 5.44 40.85
C ALA A 255 9.87 6.77 41.62
N THR A 256 9.22 7.77 41.04
CA THR A 256 8.55 8.92 41.69
C THR A 256 7.50 9.45 40.70
N ALA A 257 6.20 9.23 40.98
CA ALA A 257 5.22 10.22 41.44
C ALA A 257 5.04 11.39 40.42
N ALA A 258 3.92 11.47 39.67
CA ALA A 258 2.60 12.01 40.07
C ALA A 258 2.74 13.45 40.61
N ASP A 259 2.05 14.49 40.15
CA ASP A 259 0.84 14.65 39.34
C ASP A 259 0.82 16.14 38.93
N GLU A 260 0.43 16.47 37.69
CA GLU A 260 -0.19 17.76 37.39
C GLU A 260 -1.10 17.57 36.17
N SER A 261 -2.37 17.51 36.48
CA SER A 261 -3.53 17.27 35.64
C SER A 261 -3.73 18.37 34.60
N GLU A 262 -3.81 17.98 33.32
CA GLU A 262 -4.90 18.30 32.38
C GLU A 262 -4.49 17.91 30.95
N LYS A 263 -5.05 16.82 30.40
CA LYS A 263 -5.44 16.62 28.98
C LYS A 263 -5.53 15.14 28.56
N LYS A 264 -6.46 14.92 27.61
CA LYS A 264 -6.65 13.79 26.69
C LYS A 264 -7.45 12.59 27.22
N LYS A 265 -8.61 12.37 26.59
CA LYS A 265 -9.28 11.06 26.53
C LYS A 265 -8.23 10.01 26.15
N GLU A 266 -8.01 9.07 27.06
CA GLU A 266 -7.01 8.03 26.98
C GLU A 266 -7.23 7.10 25.77
N ASP A 267 -6.19 6.98 24.96
CA ASP A 267 -5.98 5.92 23.98
C ASP A 267 -5.58 4.65 24.77
N LYS A 268 -6.56 3.96 25.37
CA LYS A 268 -6.31 2.75 26.17
C LYS A 268 -5.99 1.58 25.24
N ASP A 269 -4.85 0.91 25.49
CA ASP A 269 -4.48 -0.36 24.86
C ASP A 269 -5.65 -1.36 25.03
N PRO A 270 -6.22 -1.89 23.94
CA PRO A 270 -7.40 -2.77 24.00
C PRO A 270 -7.12 -4.08 24.76
N PHE A 271 -5.86 -4.48 24.91
CA PHE A 271 -5.47 -5.67 25.66
C PHE A 271 -5.18 -5.37 27.14
N ALA A 272 -5.22 -4.11 27.60
CA ALA A 272 -4.83 -3.72 28.96
C ALA A 272 -5.68 -4.38 30.05
N LYS A 273 -6.95 -4.71 29.74
CA LYS A 273 -7.88 -5.36 30.68
C LYS A 273 -7.72 -6.87 30.77
N LEU A 274 -6.94 -7.48 29.87
CA LEU A 274 -6.72 -8.91 29.85
C LEU A 274 -5.59 -9.30 30.81
N PRO A 275 -5.69 -10.46 31.48
CA PRO A 275 -4.62 -10.94 32.34
C PRO A 275 -3.28 -11.00 31.59
N VAL A 276 -2.20 -10.65 32.26
CA VAL A 276 -0.84 -10.78 31.71
C VAL A 276 -0.44 -12.24 31.91
N GLY A 277 -0.37 -12.99 30.82
CA GLY A 277 0.11 -14.37 30.85
C GLY A 277 1.63 -14.48 30.96
N THR A 278 2.11 -15.72 31.00
CA THR A 278 3.53 -16.04 31.15
C THR A 278 4.30 -16.08 29.82
N PHE A 279 3.59 -16.12 28.68
CA PHE A 279 4.21 -16.20 27.36
C PHE A 279 4.87 -14.86 26.95
N ASN A 280 6.18 -14.88 26.74
CA ASN A 280 6.91 -13.72 26.24
C ASN A 280 6.85 -13.63 24.70
N MET A 281 5.94 -12.79 24.21
CA MET A 281 5.70 -12.59 22.78
C MET A 281 6.92 -12.06 22.02
N ASP A 282 7.64 -11.09 22.59
CA ASP A 282 8.82 -10.48 21.96
C ASP A 282 9.96 -11.48 21.83
N GLU A 283 10.17 -12.29 22.87
CA GLU A 283 11.17 -13.35 22.88
C GLU A 283 10.83 -14.44 21.86
N PHE A 284 9.58 -14.91 21.81
CA PHE A 284 9.15 -15.86 20.80
C PHE A 284 9.40 -15.32 19.38
N LYS A 285 9.00 -14.07 19.10
CA LYS A 285 9.23 -13.43 17.80
C LYS A 285 10.71 -13.33 17.45
N ARG A 286 11.56 -13.07 18.45
CA ARG A 286 13.01 -13.07 18.31
C ARG A 286 13.53 -14.47 17.98
N VAL A 287 13.07 -15.50 18.67
CA VAL A 287 13.44 -16.90 18.40
C VAL A 287 13.01 -17.30 16.99
N TYR A 288 11.74 -17.10 16.64
CA TYR A 288 11.17 -17.41 15.32
C TYR A 288 11.92 -16.70 14.17
N SER A 289 12.38 -15.46 14.37
CA SER A 289 13.03 -14.68 13.32
C SER A 289 14.53 -14.98 13.14
N ASN A 290 15.19 -15.53 14.16
CA ASN A 290 16.66 -15.61 14.19
C ASN A 290 17.19 -17.04 14.33
N GLN A 291 16.33 -18.01 14.62
CA GLN A 291 16.71 -19.40 14.84
C GLN A 291 15.96 -20.32 13.87
N ASP A 292 16.41 -21.56 13.78
CA ASP A 292 15.78 -22.58 12.95
C ASP A 292 14.32 -22.81 13.39
N ILE A 293 13.38 -22.70 12.46
CA ILE A 293 11.96 -22.74 12.79
C ILE A 293 11.55 -24.13 13.27
N LYS A 294 11.99 -25.17 12.56
CA LYS A 294 11.60 -26.56 12.80
C LYS A 294 12.17 -27.12 14.10
N THR A 295 13.47 -26.92 14.31
CA THR A 295 14.21 -27.52 15.41
C THR A 295 14.29 -26.65 16.66
N VAL A 296 14.00 -25.34 16.56
CA VAL A 296 14.07 -24.42 17.70
C VAL A 296 12.77 -23.64 17.93
N ALA A 297 12.25 -22.91 16.93
CA ALA A 297 11.13 -22.00 17.18
C ALA A 297 9.82 -22.72 17.51
N ILE A 298 9.49 -23.81 16.80
CA ILE A 298 8.30 -24.63 17.08
C ILE A 298 8.41 -25.30 18.46
N PRO A 299 9.52 -25.98 18.82
CA PRO A 299 9.71 -26.48 20.18
C PRO A 299 9.62 -25.39 21.25
N TYR A 300 10.25 -24.23 21.02
CA TYR A 300 10.17 -23.10 21.93
C TYR A 300 8.73 -22.61 22.12
N PHE A 301 7.96 -22.49 21.04
CA PHE A 301 6.54 -22.15 21.12
C PHE A 301 5.82 -23.08 22.09
N TRP A 302 5.87 -24.40 21.86
CA TRP A 302 5.15 -25.36 22.69
C TRP A 302 5.63 -25.47 24.13
N GLN A 303 6.92 -25.24 24.38
CA GLN A 303 7.47 -25.23 25.74
C GLN A 303 7.03 -24.02 26.57
N ASN A 304 6.79 -22.89 25.92
CA ASN A 304 6.49 -21.63 26.61
C ASN A 304 5.02 -21.21 26.48
N PHE A 305 4.27 -21.77 25.53
CA PHE A 305 2.89 -21.38 25.25
C PHE A 305 2.02 -21.52 26.49
N ASP A 306 1.32 -20.44 26.81
CA ASP A 306 0.45 -20.34 27.97
C ASP A 306 -1.02 -20.45 27.52
N PRO A 307 -1.61 -21.66 27.52
CA PRO A 307 -2.97 -21.86 27.03
C PRO A 307 -4.04 -21.25 27.94
N GLU A 308 -3.70 -20.85 29.18
CA GLU A 308 -4.64 -20.20 30.10
C GLU A 308 -4.87 -18.74 29.71
N HIS A 309 -3.81 -18.06 29.25
CA HIS A 309 -3.84 -16.63 28.93
C HIS A 309 -3.76 -16.31 27.44
N TYR A 310 -3.35 -17.26 26.61
CA TYR A 310 -3.26 -17.12 25.17
C TYR A 310 -4.14 -18.13 24.47
N SER A 311 -4.67 -17.74 23.31
CA SER A 311 -5.50 -18.61 22.48
C SER A 311 -4.93 -18.73 21.07
N LEU A 312 -5.15 -19.89 20.46
CA LEU A 312 -4.75 -20.22 19.10
C LEU A 312 -6.00 -20.25 18.21
N TRP A 313 -5.89 -19.67 17.01
CA TRP A 313 -7.00 -19.46 16.09
C TRP A 313 -6.59 -19.80 14.67
N TYR A 314 -7.46 -20.50 13.98
CA TYR A 314 -7.38 -20.75 12.56
C TYR A 314 -8.38 -19.84 11.84
N CYS A 315 -7.97 -19.26 10.72
CA CYS A 315 -8.87 -18.44 9.90
C CYS A 315 -8.84 -18.84 8.42
N GLU A 316 -9.98 -18.74 7.75
CA GLU A 316 -10.10 -18.95 6.31
C GLU A 316 -10.90 -17.81 5.68
N TYR A 317 -10.39 -17.30 4.56
CA TYR A 317 -11.03 -16.21 3.83
C TYR A 317 -12.35 -16.68 3.21
N LEU A 318 -13.39 -15.88 3.39
CA LEU A 318 -14.76 -16.25 3.01
C LEU A 318 -15.05 -16.08 1.52
N TYR A 319 -14.26 -15.27 0.81
CA TYR A 319 -14.55 -14.83 -0.56
C TYR A 319 -13.45 -15.20 -1.57
N PRO A 320 -13.04 -16.49 -1.70
CA PRO A 320 -11.96 -16.89 -2.61
C PRO A 320 -12.19 -16.50 -4.07
N GLU A 321 -13.44 -16.33 -4.49
CA GLU A 321 -13.87 -15.83 -5.81
C GLU A 321 -13.38 -14.41 -6.12
N ASP A 322 -13.16 -13.58 -5.10
CA ASP A 322 -12.63 -12.22 -5.26
C ASP A 322 -11.10 -12.21 -5.44
N LEU A 323 -10.44 -13.34 -5.19
CA LEU A 323 -8.99 -13.47 -5.23
C LEU A 323 -8.50 -13.75 -6.66
N ARG A 324 -8.16 -12.67 -7.37
CA ARG A 324 -7.68 -12.74 -8.77
C ARG A 324 -6.21 -13.08 -8.91
N LEU A 325 -5.31 -12.15 -8.59
CA LEU A 325 -3.87 -12.38 -8.78
C LEU A 325 -3.23 -12.69 -7.43
N LEU A 326 -2.34 -13.69 -7.37
CA LEU A 326 -1.70 -14.13 -6.11
C LEU A 326 -1.01 -12.97 -5.36
N PHE A 327 -0.45 -12.00 -6.08
CA PHE A 327 0.15 -10.82 -5.45
C PHE A 327 -0.91 -9.88 -4.85
N MET A 328 -2.10 -9.78 -5.44
CA MET A 328 -3.21 -9.00 -4.88
C MET A 328 -3.73 -9.67 -3.61
N SER A 329 -3.89 -10.99 -3.62
CA SER A 329 -4.22 -11.79 -2.43
C SER A 329 -3.17 -11.60 -1.32
N SER A 330 -1.89 -11.57 -1.69
CA SER A 330 -0.80 -11.28 -0.75
C SER A 330 -0.81 -9.84 -0.25
N ASN A 331 -1.20 -8.86 -1.09
CA ASN A 331 -1.33 -7.46 -0.70
C ASN A 331 -2.51 -7.24 0.24
N LEU A 332 -3.62 -7.95 0.05
CA LEU A 332 -4.77 -7.96 0.96
C LEU A 332 -4.33 -8.27 2.39
N ILE A 333 -3.57 -9.37 2.57
CA ILE A 333 -2.98 -9.76 3.86
C ILE A 333 -2.07 -8.66 4.41
N GLY A 334 -1.25 -8.04 3.55
CA GLY A 334 -0.37 -6.94 3.94
C GLY A 334 -1.12 -5.71 4.45
N GLY A 335 -2.22 -5.34 3.79
CA GLY A 335 -3.10 -4.26 4.22
C GLY A 335 -3.76 -4.54 5.56
N MET A 336 -4.22 -5.77 5.78
CA MET A 336 -4.76 -6.20 7.07
C MET A 336 -3.71 -6.07 8.18
N PHE A 337 -2.48 -6.54 7.96
CA PHE A 337 -1.40 -6.44 8.96
C PHE A 337 -1.09 -4.99 9.35
N GLN A 338 -1.11 -4.07 8.39
CA GLN A 338 -0.88 -2.65 8.65
C GLN A 338 -1.97 -2.05 9.55
N ARG A 339 -3.23 -2.47 9.37
CA ARG A 339 -4.35 -2.00 10.21
C ARG A 339 -4.32 -2.61 11.62
N LEU A 340 -3.75 -3.80 11.76
CA LEU A 340 -3.62 -4.51 13.03
C LEU A 340 -2.37 -4.12 13.84
N GLU A 341 -1.69 -3.00 13.54
CA GLU A 341 -0.45 -2.58 14.22
C GLU A 341 -0.58 -2.58 15.76
N ARG A 342 -1.74 -2.21 16.31
CA ARG A 342 -1.97 -2.21 17.77
C ARG A 342 -1.93 -3.62 18.40
N MET A 343 -2.14 -4.67 17.60
CA MET A 343 -2.02 -6.06 18.05
C MET A 343 -0.57 -6.56 18.09
N HIS A 344 0.41 -5.84 17.53
CA HIS A 344 1.76 -6.40 17.37
C HIS A 344 2.41 -6.81 18.69
N LYS A 345 2.14 -6.15 19.82
CA LYS A 345 2.73 -6.59 21.11
C LYS A 345 2.08 -7.84 21.69
N HIS A 346 0.85 -8.13 21.26
CA HIS A 346 -0.02 -9.11 21.92
C HIS A 346 -0.38 -10.30 21.02
N ALA A 347 -0.01 -10.27 19.74
CA ALA A 347 -0.38 -11.27 18.76
C ALA A 347 0.77 -11.64 17.82
N PHE A 348 0.70 -12.86 17.30
CA PHE A 348 1.50 -13.36 16.19
C PHE A 348 0.56 -14.06 15.21
N GLY A 349 0.79 -13.87 13.92
CA GLY A 349 -0.02 -14.46 12.86
C GLY A 349 0.84 -14.99 11.73
N SER A 350 0.42 -16.11 11.15
CA SER A 350 0.97 -16.65 9.92
C SER A 350 -0.16 -16.83 8.92
N MET A 351 -0.11 -16.07 7.84
CA MET A 351 -1.11 -16.08 6.77
C MET A 351 -0.49 -16.63 5.50
N VAL A 352 -1.22 -17.50 4.81
CA VAL A 352 -0.75 -18.18 3.60
C VAL A 352 -1.79 -18.03 2.49
N VAL A 353 -1.30 -17.69 1.30
CA VAL A 353 -2.04 -17.76 0.04
C VAL A 353 -1.75 -19.12 -0.59
N PHE A 354 -2.81 -19.84 -0.95
CA PHE A 354 -2.75 -21.13 -1.62
C PHE A 354 -3.27 -21.03 -3.06
N GLY A 355 -2.83 -21.94 -3.92
CA GLY A 355 -3.33 -22.09 -5.28
C GLY A 355 -2.61 -21.22 -6.30
N GLU A 356 -3.34 -20.81 -7.32
CA GLU A 356 -2.82 -20.12 -8.51
C GLU A 356 -3.68 -18.90 -8.85
N ASN A 357 -3.26 -18.07 -9.81
CA ASN A 357 -4.04 -16.92 -10.23
C ASN A 357 -5.46 -17.34 -10.65
N ASN A 358 -6.46 -16.61 -10.16
CA ASN A 358 -7.91 -16.79 -10.33
C ASN A 358 -8.48 -18.04 -9.68
N LYS A 359 -7.65 -18.82 -8.99
CA LYS A 359 -8.04 -19.99 -8.22
C LYS A 359 -7.16 -20.08 -6.98
N SER A 360 -7.28 -19.05 -6.14
CA SER A 360 -6.51 -18.93 -4.90
C SER A 360 -7.43 -18.83 -3.69
N THR A 361 -6.91 -19.23 -2.53
CA THR A 361 -7.56 -19.03 -1.24
C THR A 361 -6.54 -18.51 -0.23
N ILE A 362 -7.03 -17.93 0.87
CA ILE A 362 -6.20 -17.46 1.97
C ILE A 362 -6.67 -18.16 3.23
N SER A 363 -5.72 -18.69 3.98
CA SER A 363 -5.96 -19.12 5.35
C SER A 363 -4.78 -18.79 6.24
N GLY A 364 -4.97 -18.84 7.55
CA GLY A 364 -3.96 -18.42 8.49
C GLY A 364 -4.11 -19.04 9.86
N LEU A 365 -3.03 -18.94 10.61
CA LEU A 365 -2.93 -19.37 12.00
C LEU A 365 -2.47 -18.19 12.84
N TRP A 366 -3.18 -17.91 13.91
CA TRP A 366 -2.94 -16.80 14.81
C TRP A 366 -2.90 -17.26 16.25
N PHE A 367 -2.10 -16.59 17.06
CA PHE A 367 -2.28 -16.66 18.50
C PHE A 367 -2.08 -15.29 19.13
N TRP A 368 -2.82 -15.03 20.21
CA TRP A 368 -2.79 -13.75 20.91
C TRP A 368 -3.16 -13.90 22.37
N ARG A 369 -2.87 -12.84 23.13
CA ARG A 369 -3.27 -12.70 24.53
C ARG A 369 -4.78 -12.53 24.64
N GLY A 370 -5.40 -13.32 25.51
CA GLY A 370 -6.84 -13.40 25.70
C GLY A 370 -7.45 -14.68 25.14
N GLN A 371 -8.66 -14.98 25.56
CA GLN A 371 -9.39 -16.20 25.18
C GLN A 371 -10.50 -15.97 24.15
N GLY A 372 -10.90 -14.72 23.92
CA GLY A 372 -11.87 -14.32 22.89
C GLY A 372 -11.20 -13.90 21.58
N LEU A 373 -12.02 -13.56 20.58
CA LEU A 373 -11.55 -12.96 19.34
C LEU A 373 -10.96 -11.58 19.63
N ALA A 374 -9.67 -11.38 19.35
CA ALA A 374 -8.99 -10.12 19.65
C ALA A 374 -9.60 -8.92 18.90
N PHE A 375 -10.24 -9.15 17.76
CA PHE A 375 -10.89 -8.10 16.95
C PHE A 375 -12.12 -7.49 17.64
N GLU A 376 -12.74 -8.21 18.57
CA GLU A 376 -13.89 -7.70 19.32
C GLU A 376 -13.48 -6.78 20.48
N LEU A 377 -12.18 -6.65 20.77
CA LEU A 377 -11.68 -5.82 21.86
C LEU A 377 -11.77 -4.32 21.54
N SER A 378 -11.85 -3.94 20.27
CA SER A 378 -11.94 -2.54 19.85
C SER A 378 -12.41 -2.40 18.39
N GLU A 379 -13.22 -1.38 18.11
CA GLU A 379 -13.81 -1.12 16.78
C GLU A 379 -12.77 -0.95 15.67
N ASP A 380 -11.58 -0.42 15.98
CA ASP A 380 -10.49 -0.22 15.02
C ASP A 380 -9.82 -1.53 14.57
N LEU A 381 -10.00 -2.64 15.32
CA LEU A 381 -9.51 -3.96 14.94
C LEU A 381 -10.51 -4.73 14.06
N GLN A 382 -11.73 -4.22 13.89
CA GLN A 382 -12.82 -4.92 13.19
C GLN A 382 -12.82 -4.74 11.67
N VAL A 383 -11.84 -4.04 11.10
CA VAL A 383 -11.88 -3.62 9.69
C VAL A 383 -11.92 -4.79 8.70
N ASP A 384 -11.19 -5.87 8.97
CA ASP A 384 -11.05 -6.98 8.02
C ASP A 384 -11.52 -8.34 8.55
N TYR A 385 -11.71 -8.47 9.86
CA TYR A 385 -11.87 -9.80 10.47
C TYR A 385 -13.13 -10.52 10.00
N GLU A 386 -14.19 -9.80 9.63
CA GLU A 386 -15.43 -10.37 9.08
C GLU A 386 -15.24 -11.02 7.71
N SER A 387 -14.17 -10.69 6.99
CA SER A 387 -13.84 -11.34 5.71
C SER A 387 -13.26 -12.75 5.89
N TYR A 388 -13.06 -13.18 7.14
CA TYR A 388 -12.52 -14.47 7.51
C TYR A 388 -13.48 -15.19 8.46
N SER A 389 -13.63 -16.50 8.26
CA SER A 389 -14.12 -17.38 9.33
C SER A 389 -13.02 -17.57 10.37
N TRP A 390 -13.39 -17.69 11.64
CA TRP A 390 -12.45 -17.89 12.74
C TRP A 390 -12.86 -19.11 13.57
N ARG A 391 -11.89 -20.00 13.81
CA ARG A 391 -12.07 -21.18 14.65
C ARG A 391 -10.98 -21.22 15.70
N LYS A 392 -11.38 -21.17 16.97
CA LYS A 392 -10.48 -21.39 18.09
C LYS A 392 -10.00 -22.84 18.09
N LEU A 393 -8.70 -23.03 18.21
CA LEU A 393 -8.08 -24.35 18.26
C LEU A 393 -7.79 -24.74 19.71
N ASP A 394 -7.90 -26.04 20.00
CA ASP A 394 -7.39 -26.61 21.24
C ASP A 394 -5.87 -26.84 21.11
N PRO A 395 -5.02 -26.14 21.89
CA PRO A 395 -3.57 -26.30 21.82
C PRO A 395 -3.07 -27.72 22.11
N LYS A 396 -3.87 -28.55 22.78
CA LYS A 396 -3.51 -29.96 23.08
C LYS A 396 -3.81 -30.91 21.93
N SER A 397 -4.67 -30.49 21.00
CA SER A 397 -5.08 -31.33 19.86
C SER A 397 -3.92 -31.55 18.87
N ASP A 398 -3.91 -32.73 18.23
CA ASP A 398 -2.94 -33.02 17.17
C ASP A 398 -3.17 -32.15 15.93
N GLU A 399 -4.42 -31.69 15.71
CA GLU A 399 -4.76 -30.72 14.68
C GLU A 399 -4.00 -29.40 14.90
N ALA A 400 -4.01 -28.85 16.12
CA ALA A 400 -3.29 -27.62 16.43
C ALA A 400 -1.78 -27.76 16.24
N LYS A 401 -1.19 -28.89 16.63
CA LYS A 401 0.24 -29.17 16.43
C LYS A 401 0.62 -29.19 14.96
N LYS A 402 -0.16 -29.90 14.14
CA LYS A 402 0.06 -29.96 12.68
C LYS A 402 -0.09 -28.59 12.02
N LEU A 403 -1.12 -27.83 12.40
CA LEU A 403 -1.32 -26.49 11.86
C LEU A 403 -0.20 -25.53 12.27
N VAL A 404 0.23 -25.56 13.54
CA VAL A 404 1.39 -24.74 13.99
C VAL A 404 2.63 -25.09 13.19
N GLU A 405 2.96 -26.36 13.03
CA GLU A 405 4.13 -26.78 12.26
C GLU A 405 4.04 -26.32 10.80
N ALA A 406 2.93 -26.61 10.12
CA ALA A 406 2.75 -26.24 8.72
C ALA A 406 2.77 -24.71 8.49
N TYR A 407 2.01 -23.95 9.29
CA TYR A 407 1.93 -22.50 9.12
C TYR A 407 3.18 -21.77 9.58
N PHE A 408 3.98 -22.33 10.48
CA PHE A 408 5.24 -21.69 10.87
C PHE A 408 6.33 -21.92 9.83
N LEU A 409 6.30 -23.06 9.14
CA LEU A 409 7.28 -23.45 8.12
C LEU A 409 6.98 -22.93 6.71
N HIS A 410 5.77 -22.42 6.45
CA HIS A 410 5.37 -21.90 5.13
C HIS A 410 5.62 -22.92 4.02
N ASP A 411 6.51 -22.66 3.07
CA ASP A 411 6.77 -23.50 1.91
C ASP A 411 7.28 -24.90 2.25
N GLU A 412 7.83 -25.08 3.46
CA GLU A 412 8.24 -26.39 4.00
C GLU A 412 7.14 -27.09 4.83
N GLY A 413 5.96 -26.47 4.96
CA GLY A 413 4.82 -26.99 5.72
C GLY A 413 3.96 -27.98 4.94
N ASP A 414 3.35 -28.93 5.65
CA ASP A 414 2.38 -29.86 5.08
C ASP A 414 0.96 -29.27 5.13
N PHE A 415 0.41 -28.95 3.96
CA PHE A 415 -0.96 -28.45 3.80
C PHE A 415 -1.87 -29.42 3.03
N GLY A 416 -1.48 -30.69 2.92
CA GLY A 416 -2.17 -31.68 2.10
C GLY A 416 -2.22 -31.24 0.63
N ASP A 417 -3.43 -31.19 0.06
CA ASP A 417 -3.64 -30.84 -1.36
C ASP A 417 -3.54 -29.33 -1.66
N LYS A 418 -3.45 -28.48 -0.63
CA LYS A 418 -3.36 -27.02 -0.82
C LYS A 418 -1.95 -26.63 -1.25
N LYS A 419 -1.77 -26.30 -2.53
CA LYS A 419 -0.49 -25.81 -3.08
C LYS A 419 -0.10 -24.44 -2.47
N PHE A 420 1.01 -24.38 -1.74
CA PHE A 420 1.56 -23.12 -1.22
C PHE A 420 1.91 -22.16 -2.37
N ALA A 421 1.54 -20.88 -2.22
CA ALA A 421 1.92 -19.83 -3.17
C ALA A 421 2.76 -18.73 -2.51
N ARG A 422 2.27 -18.12 -1.42
CA ARG A 422 2.98 -17.06 -0.68
C ARG A 422 2.60 -17.08 0.80
N GLY A 423 3.55 -16.80 1.68
CA GLY A 423 3.32 -16.64 3.12
C GLY A 423 3.65 -15.24 3.61
N LYS A 424 2.97 -14.79 4.67
CA LYS A 424 3.25 -13.54 5.40
C LYS A 424 3.11 -13.76 6.90
N ILE A 425 4.05 -13.19 7.66
CA ILE A 425 4.06 -13.25 9.13
C ILE A 425 3.69 -11.88 9.70
N PHE A 426 2.71 -11.88 10.60
CA PHE A 426 2.40 -10.77 11.49
C PHE A 426 3.19 -10.96 12.78
N LYS A 427 4.15 -10.07 13.04
CA LYS A 427 4.96 -10.07 14.24
C LYS A 427 5.41 -8.66 14.59
#